data_AF-A0AAV8Q3Z1-F1
#
_entry.id   AF-A0AAV8Q3Z1-F1
#
_cell.length_a   1.000
_cell.length_b   1.000
_cell.length_c   1.000
_cell.angle_alpha   90.00
_cell.angle_beta   90.00
_cell.angle_gamma   90.00
#
_symmetry.space_group_name_H-M   'P 1'
#
loop_
_entity.id
_entity.type
_entity.pdbx_description
1 polymer ?
#
loop_
_entity_poly.entity_id
_entity_poly.type
_entity_poly.pdbx_seq_one_letter_code
_entity_poly.pdbx_strand_id
1 'polypeptide(L)'
;MPRGAEANPLGPSLVFLFPIVTTNHIAALPSLPEALAAVCRSQHRSRYRIRGIPVFLPDRSLCGSFSPLVLSHEGIRMAFIYKYHTLIIILSLASSSLLVSSGEDDYFHCESVVRNWVEYSSEDGTKEGELTLKDLLFFLHVPRTGGRTYFHCFLRKLYTSAQECPRSYDKLNFDPRKPNCSLMVTHDDYSLLSRLPKDRTSVVTIFRDPVDRVFSTYEFSVEVAARFLLHPNLTSATKMSGQIHRKSRGVSTLDIWPWKYLVPWMRQDLFARQNGVQRDTRELGRPRKIKEITNPYDMEEIVMPLHEFINDPMAHEIIHNGATFQVAGLTNNSYTVDSHDVRNCVQKHPELGHFVLEVAKRRLNHMLYIGLTEEHKKSATMFAKLVGAQVLSQSEALNSDFKQAISNETEPTSFPDPKAKGSNQFEGSTNIRKDSEVPSSTHFEPTRENMSVGTLMEIYESCISTLRKSQASRRTMSLKRVAPVNFSKQARISVPMTVLQQIQYLNSLDVELYKHAQNIFMLQQKHLMQNAEDFFVQPDGDLMAEVEPQKATCGSFYRCLPWRLFLAIALLMIVVLIVLATTTSRRTEKLKI
;
A
#
# COMPACT_ATOMS: atom_id res chain seq x y z
N MET A 1 0.81 -47.33 -26.21
CA MET A 1 -0.01 -48.53 -25.98
C MET A 1 -0.50 -48.50 -24.54
N PRO A 2 -1.81 -48.66 -24.27
CA PRO A 2 -2.44 -48.45 -22.95
C PRO A 2 -2.96 -49.76 -22.29
N ARG A 3 -3.17 -49.72 -20.96
CA ARG A 3 -4.28 -50.29 -20.13
C ARG A 3 -3.78 -50.75 -18.74
N GLY A 4 -4.57 -50.48 -17.70
CA GLY A 4 -4.48 -51.13 -16.39
C GLY A 4 -5.07 -50.34 -15.22
N ALA A 5 -6.41 -50.35 -15.08
CA ALA A 5 -7.13 -50.17 -13.80
C ALA A 5 -6.91 -51.43 -12.92
N GLU A 6 -7.23 -51.59 -11.64
CA GLU A 6 -8.12 -50.97 -10.64
C GLU A 6 -7.82 -51.70 -9.31
N ALA A 7 -7.98 -51.08 -8.12
CA ALA A 7 -8.56 -51.68 -6.90
C ALA A 7 -8.29 -50.84 -5.63
N ASN A 8 -9.37 -50.36 -5.01
CA ASN A 8 -9.49 -49.98 -3.59
C ASN A 8 -9.99 -51.19 -2.77
N PRO A 9 -9.90 -51.17 -1.41
CA PRO A 9 -11.11 -50.87 -0.63
C PRO A 9 -10.91 -50.05 0.69
N LEU A 10 -11.87 -49.14 0.93
CA LEU A 10 -12.65 -48.81 2.17
C LEU A 10 -11.91 -48.82 3.54
N GLY A 11 -11.91 -47.81 4.43
CA GLY A 11 -12.80 -46.69 4.86
C GLY A 11 -12.67 -46.58 6.42
N PRO A 12 -13.25 -45.60 7.18
CA PRO A 12 -14.10 -44.46 6.82
C PRO A 12 -13.65 -43.08 7.38
N SER A 13 -14.13 -42.00 6.76
CA SER A 13 -14.11 -40.62 7.28
C SER A 13 -15.55 -40.09 7.39
N LEU A 14 -15.87 -39.46 8.52
CA LEU A 14 -17.11 -38.69 8.72
C LEU A 14 -17.05 -37.36 7.94
N VAL A 15 -18.07 -37.07 7.13
CA VAL A 15 -18.33 -35.76 6.52
C VAL A 15 -19.79 -35.40 6.77
N PHE A 16 -20.02 -34.23 7.39
CA PHE A 16 -21.34 -33.62 7.57
C PHE A 16 -21.77 -32.90 6.29
N LEU A 17 -23.00 -33.18 5.84
CA LEU A 17 -23.67 -32.58 4.68
C LEU A 17 -24.42 -31.30 5.09
N PHE A 18 -24.19 -30.21 4.36
CA PHE A 18 -25.11 -29.06 4.26
C PHE A 18 -25.67 -28.99 2.83
N PRO A 19 -27.00 -28.86 2.63
CA PRO A 19 -27.55 -28.69 1.30
C PRO A 19 -27.59 -27.21 0.89
N ILE A 20 -27.10 -26.98 -0.33
CA ILE A 20 -27.26 -25.79 -1.14
C ILE A 20 -28.72 -25.75 -1.63
N VAL A 21 -29.43 -24.64 -1.40
CA VAL A 21 -30.69 -24.32 -2.07
C VAL A 21 -30.52 -23.00 -2.83
N THR A 22 -30.64 -23.11 -4.14
CA THR A 22 -30.74 -22.01 -5.11
C THR A 22 -32.18 -21.53 -5.19
N THR A 23 -32.43 -20.21 -5.11
CA THR A 23 -33.72 -19.61 -5.48
C THR A 23 -33.52 -18.29 -6.22
N ASN A 24 -33.64 -18.35 -7.55
CA ASN A 24 -34.17 -17.25 -8.35
C ASN A 24 -35.68 -17.46 -8.45
N HIS A 25 -36.51 -16.57 -7.91
CA HIS A 25 -37.80 -16.18 -8.47
C HIS A 25 -38.33 -14.95 -7.72
N ILE A 26 -38.32 -13.82 -8.44
CA ILE A 26 -39.01 -12.59 -8.07
C ILE A 26 -40.51 -12.81 -8.32
N ALA A 27 -41.33 -12.72 -7.28
CA ALA A 27 -42.78 -12.60 -7.39
C ALA A 27 -43.28 -11.50 -6.44
N ALA A 28 -44.12 -10.64 -6.98
CA ALA A 28 -44.57 -9.38 -6.42
C ALA A 28 -45.43 -9.54 -5.15
N LEU A 29 -45.27 -8.58 -4.23
CA LEU A 29 -46.12 -8.34 -3.06
C LEU A 29 -47.54 -7.90 -3.46
N PRO A 30 -48.61 -8.49 -2.90
CA PRO A 30 -49.91 -7.85 -2.78
C PRO A 30 -50.03 -7.10 -1.44
N SER A 31 -50.66 -5.94 -1.50
CA SER A 31 -50.89 -5.00 -0.42
C SER A 31 -51.89 -5.48 0.63
N LEU A 32 -51.70 -4.93 1.83
CA LEU A 32 -52.41 -5.15 3.08
C LEU A 32 -53.78 -4.42 3.07
N PRO A 33 -54.88 -5.02 2.55
CA PRO A 33 -56.12 -5.04 3.33
C PRO A 33 -57.08 -6.19 2.93
N GLU A 34 -56.87 -7.44 3.38
CA GLU A 34 -57.88 -8.50 3.16
C GLU A 34 -57.92 -9.60 4.25
N ALA A 35 -57.23 -9.39 5.39
CA ALA A 35 -57.15 -10.38 6.48
C ALA A 35 -58.00 -10.02 7.73
N LEU A 36 -58.98 -9.12 7.62
CA LEU A 36 -59.85 -8.67 8.73
C LEU A 36 -61.34 -8.83 8.45
N ALA A 37 -61.73 -9.87 7.72
CA ALA A 37 -63.13 -10.22 7.48
C ALA A 37 -63.38 -11.73 7.54
N ALA A 38 -62.93 -12.40 8.62
CA ALA A 38 -63.41 -13.73 8.96
C ALA A 38 -63.25 -13.95 10.46
N VAL A 39 -64.36 -13.82 11.19
CA VAL A 39 -64.73 -14.42 12.50
C VAL A 39 -65.70 -13.45 13.20
N CYS A 40 -66.90 -13.95 13.48
CA CYS A 40 -68.03 -13.31 14.20
C CYS A 40 -69.07 -12.51 13.40
N ARG A 41 -69.97 -13.25 12.71
CA ARG A 41 -71.42 -13.00 12.81
C ARG A 41 -72.14 -14.34 12.96
N SER A 42 -72.94 -14.47 14.01
CA SER A 42 -73.52 -15.74 14.48
C SER A 42 -74.74 -16.19 13.68
N GLN A 43 -74.80 -17.51 13.46
CA GLN A 43 -75.95 -18.42 13.60
C GLN A 43 -77.38 -17.91 13.35
N HIS A 44 -78.09 -18.64 12.48
CA HIS A 44 -79.42 -19.14 12.81
C HIS A 44 -79.61 -20.60 12.33
N ARG A 45 -80.25 -21.38 13.20
CA ARG A 45 -80.89 -22.70 13.00
C ARG A 45 -80.05 -23.99 13.07
N SER A 46 -80.18 -24.60 14.25
CA SER A 46 -80.98 -25.83 14.46
C SER A 46 -80.20 -27.11 14.80
N ARG A 47 -80.32 -27.46 16.10
CA ARG A 47 -80.61 -28.79 16.68
C ARG A 47 -79.70 -29.95 16.27
N TYR A 48 -78.92 -30.47 17.23
CA TYR A 48 -79.30 -31.63 18.05
C TYR A 48 -78.39 -31.65 19.29
N ARG A 49 -78.99 -31.84 20.46
CA ARG A 49 -78.33 -31.85 21.77
C ARG A 49 -78.22 -33.29 22.25
N ILE A 50 -77.01 -33.67 22.66
CA ILE A 50 -76.67 -34.93 23.34
C ILE A 50 -77.25 -34.87 24.77
N ARG A 51 -77.74 -35.99 25.31
CA ARG A 51 -78.13 -36.17 26.73
C ARG A 51 -77.64 -37.53 27.26
N GLY A 52 -77.01 -37.49 28.45
CA GLY A 52 -76.27 -38.54 29.14
C GLY A 52 -74.87 -38.93 28.60
N ILE A 53 -73.73 -38.31 29.00
CA ILE A 53 -73.20 -37.03 28.51
C ILE A 53 -74.23 -35.98 28.11
N PRO A 54 -74.01 -34.71 28.44
CA PRO A 54 -73.85 -34.08 29.73
C PRO A 54 -74.98 -33.02 29.78
N VAL A 55 -74.80 -31.88 30.44
CA VAL A 55 -75.73 -30.72 30.40
C VAL A 55 -77.03 -30.90 31.20
N PHE A 56 -77.10 -30.15 32.30
CA PHE A 56 -78.35 -29.67 32.89
C PHE A 56 -78.19 -28.16 33.16
N LEU A 57 -79.13 -27.40 32.58
CA LEU A 57 -79.58 -26.06 32.99
C LEU A 57 -80.89 -26.26 33.77
N PRO A 58 -81.48 -25.28 34.49
CA PRO A 58 -81.17 -23.83 34.52
C PRO A 58 -81.12 -23.22 35.95
N ASP A 59 -80.65 -21.96 36.08
CA ASP A 59 -81.58 -20.89 36.48
C ASP A 59 -81.09 -19.49 36.06
N ARG A 60 -82.06 -18.65 35.66
CA ARG A 60 -81.94 -17.23 35.36
C ARG A 60 -82.38 -16.45 36.61
N SER A 61 -81.43 -15.80 37.27
CA SER A 61 -81.65 -14.56 38.03
C SER A 61 -80.27 -14.11 38.49
N LEU A 62 -79.69 -13.04 37.97
CA LEU A 62 -80.09 -11.69 38.33
C LEU A 62 -79.76 -10.73 37.18
N CYS A 63 -80.80 -10.05 36.69
CA CYS A 63 -80.65 -8.70 36.17
C CYS A 63 -80.03 -7.83 37.27
N GLY A 64 -78.74 -7.54 37.15
CA GLY A 64 -78.09 -6.43 37.83
C GLY A 64 -77.70 -5.41 36.77
N SER A 65 -78.44 -4.31 36.73
CA SER A 65 -78.21 -3.13 35.91
C SER A 65 -76.75 -2.67 35.96
N PHE A 66 -75.99 -2.92 34.88
CA PHE A 66 -74.76 -2.20 34.61
C PHE A 66 -75.04 -1.17 33.52
N SER A 67 -75.13 0.08 33.95
CA SER A 67 -75.01 1.25 33.09
C SER A 67 -73.79 1.08 32.17
N PRO A 68 -73.87 1.36 30.87
CA PRO A 68 -72.69 1.38 30.03
C PRO A 68 -71.85 2.57 30.49
N LEU A 69 -70.77 2.29 31.23
CA LEU A 69 -69.66 3.22 31.33
C LEU A 69 -69.08 3.28 29.91
N VAL A 70 -69.46 4.34 29.21
CA VAL A 70 -68.90 4.74 27.92
C VAL A 70 -67.42 4.98 28.14
N LEU A 71 -66.61 3.92 27.97
CA LEU A 71 -65.19 4.08 27.76
C LEU A 71 -65.06 4.69 26.36
N SER A 72 -64.73 5.98 26.33
CA SER A 72 -64.51 6.74 25.10
C SER A 72 -63.68 5.91 24.12
N HIS A 73 -64.11 5.92 22.87
CA HIS A 73 -63.42 5.34 21.72
C HIS A 73 -61.96 5.87 21.59
N GLU A 74 -61.61 6.94 22.30
CA GLU A 74 -60.24 7.45 22.45
C GLU A 74 -59.37 6.60 23.38
N GLY A 75 -59.91 6.01 24.46
CA GLY A 75 -59.11 5.22 25.41
C GLY A 75 -58.53 3.93 24.80
N ILE A 76 -59.30 3.27 23.93
CA ILE A 76 -58.86 2.05 23.22
C ILE A 76 -57.84 2.41 22.12
N ARG A 77 -58.03 3.53 21.42
CA ARG A 77 -57.06 4.04 20.44
C ARG A 77 -55.74 4.44 21.09
N MET A 78 -55.78 5.12 22.24
CA MET A 78 -54.58 5.53 22.96
C MET A 78 -53.80 4.34 23.51
N ALA A 79 -54.47 3.28 23.98
CA ALA A 79 -53.80 2.05 24.42
C ALA A 79 -53.15 1.26 23.27
N PHE A 80 -53.75 1.26 22.08
CA PHE A 80 -53.17 0.63 20.88
C PHE A 80 -51.94 1.41 20.39
N ILE A 81 -52.03 2.74 20.38
CA ILE A 81 -50.92 3.64 20.04
C ILE A 81 -49.77 3.46 21.03
N TYR A 82 -50.05 3.41 22.34
CA TYR A 82 -49.02 3.18 23.36
C TYR A 82 -48.32 1.83 23.18
N LYS A 83 -49.08 0.74 22.99
CA LYS A 83 -48.51 -0.60 22.77
C LYS A 83 -47.65 -0.67 21.51
N TYR A 84 -48.06 0.01 20.44
CA TYR A 84 -47.30 0.06 19.18
C TYR A 84 -46.00 0.87 19.34
N HIS A 85 -46.05 2.01 20.03
CA HIS A 85 -44.84 2.79 20.34
C HIS A 85 -43.89 2.03 21.27
N THR A 86 -44.39 1.35 22.30
CA THR A 86 -43.55 0.53 23.19
C THR A 86 -42.91 -0.62 22.42
N LEU A 87 -43.64 -1.27 21.50
CA LEU A 87 -43.10 -2.32 20.64
C LEU A 87 -42.00 -1.80 19.71
N ILE A 88 -42.18 -0.62 19.08
CA ILE A 88 -41.17 0.03 18.25
C ILE A 88 -39.93 0.40 19.07
N ILE A 89 -40.12 0.92 20.28
CA ILE A 89 -39.01 1.26 21.19
C ILE A 89 -38.24 0.00 21.58
N ILE A 90 -38.92 -1.09 21.92
CA ILE A 90 -38.28 -2.37 22.25
C ILE A 90 -37.55 -2.97 21.05
N LEU A 91 -38.15 -2.94 19.85
CA LEU A 91 -37.51 -3.39 18.61
C LEU A 91 -36.29 -2.52 18.25
N SER A 92 -36.37 -1.22 18.45
CA SER A 92 -35.26 -0.29 18.22
C SER A 92 -34.13 -0.53 19.23
N LEU A 93 -34.44 -0.73 20.51
CA LEU A 93 -33.48 -1.07 21.55
C LEU A 93 -32.83 -2.44 21.28
N ALA A 94 -33.61 -3.47 20.94
CA ALA A 94 -33.09 -4.79 20.61
C ALA A 94 -32.19 -4.78 19.36
N SER A 95 -32.56 -4.00 18.34
CA SER A 95 -31.74 -3.79 17.14
C SER A 95 -30.43 -3.06 17.47
N SER A 96 -30.48 -2.09 18.37
CA SER A 96 -29.30 -1.35 18.85
C SER A 96 -28.37 -2.27 19.66
N SER A 97 -28.91 -3.11 20.53
CA SER A 97 -28.14 -4.06 21.34
C SER A 97 -27.47 -5.17 20.52
N LEU A 98 -28.12 -5.65 19.45
CA LEU A 98 -27.54 -6.63 18.52
C LEU A 98 -26.38 -6.05 17.69
N LEU A 99 -26.48 -4.78 17.27
CA LEU A 99 -25.40 -4.08 16.55
C LEU A 99 -24.18 -3.80 17.43
N VAL A 100 -24.39 -3.51 18.73
CA VAL A 100 -23.29 -3.26 19.68
C VAL A 100 -22.57 -4.54 20.07
N SER A 101 -23.29 -5.64 20.35
CA SER A 101 -22.68 -6.93 20.72
C SER A 101 -21.83 -7.52 19.60
N SER A 102 -22.25 -7.37 18.33
CA SER A 102 -21.48 -7.86 17.17
C SER A 102 -20.19 -7.07 16.91
N GLY A 103 -20.11 -5.80 17.34
CA GLY A 103 -18.96 -4.94 17.09
C GLY A 103 -17.83 -5.16 18.10
N GLU A 104 -18.18 -5.39 19.36
CA GLU A 104 -17.21 -5.60 20.44
C GLU A 104 -16.49 -6.95 20.30
N ASP A 105 -17.24 -8.02 20.02
CA ASP A 105 -16.68 -9.36 19.82
C ASP A 105 -15.75 -9.42 18.60
N ASP A 106 -16.08 -8.68 17.54
CA ASP A 106 -15.26 -8.59 16.32
C ASP A 106 -13.96 -7.79 16.55
N TYR A 107 -14.03 -6.69 17.30
CA TYR A 107 -12.84 -5.94 17.67
C TYR A 107 -11.85 -6.79 18.49
N PHE A 108 -12.33 -7.46 19.55
CA PHE A 108 -11.46 -8.31 20.38
C PHE A 108 -10.85 -9.47 19.60
N HIS A 109 -11.60 -10.06 18.67
CA HIS A 109 -11.06 -11.05 17.74
C HIS A 109 -9.93 -10.46 16.91
N CYS A 110 -10.15 -9.30 16.29
CA CYS A 110 -9.15 -8.63 15.48
C CYS A 110 -7.92 -8.18 16.28
N GLU A 111 -8.11 -7.67 17.50
CA GLU A 111 -7.02 -7.33 18.39
C GLU A 111 -6.17 -8.58 18.72
N SER A 112 -6.81 -9.71 19.03
CA SER A 112 -6.11 -10.97 19.29
C SER A 112 -5.31 -11.44 18.08
N VAL A 113 -5.90 -11.42 16.87
CA VAL A 113 -5.22 -11.78 15.62
C VAL A 113 -3.99 -10.91 15.40
N VAL A 114 -4.12 -9.59 15.53
CA VAL A 114 -3.01 -8.65 15.33
C VAL A 114 -1.92 -8.85 16.39
N ARG A 115 -2.28 -8.99 17.66
CA ARG A 115 -1.30 -9.18 18.75
C ARG A 115 -0.52 -10.49 18.62
N ASN A 116 -1.21 -11.59 18.33
CA ASN A 116 -0.55 -12.89 18.11
C ASN A 116 0.45 -12.78 16.95
N TRP A 117 0.07 -12.12 15.85
CA TRP A 117 0.97 -11.88 14.72
C TRP A 117 2.19 -11.02 15.09
N VAL A 118 2.02 -10.00 15.95
CA VAL A 118 3.14 -9.20 16.46
C VAL A 118 4.12 -10.05 17.27
N GLU A 119 3.62 -10.94 18.12
CA GLU A 119 4.46 -11.84 18.93
C GLU A 119 5.31 -12.75 18.04
N TYR A 120 4.71 -13.43 17.06
CA TYR A 120 5.46 -14.22 16.07
C TYR A 120 6.44 -13.40 15.23
N SER A 121 6.10 -12.14 14.95
CA SER A 121 6.97 -11.20 14.24
C SER A 121 8.13 -10.67 15.10
N SER A 122 8.18 -11.00 16.39
CA SER A 122 9.18 -10.52 17.35
C SER A 122 10.35 -11.49 17.56
N GLU A 123 10.29 -12.73 17.03
CA GLU A 123 11.35 -13.75 17.17
C GLU A 123 12.57 -13.54 16.23
N ASP A 124 12.86 -12.31 15.80
CA ASP A 124 14.07 -12.01 15.03
C ASP A 124 15.20 -11.64 16.01
N GLY A 125 15.83 -12.65 16.60
CA GLY A 125 16.96 -12.56 17.53
C GLY A 125 18.27 -12.07 16.89
N THR A 126 18.20 -11.06 16.03
CA THR A 126 19.36 -10.48 15.35
C THR A 126 19.82 -9.24 16.11
N LYS A 127 21.11 -9.19 16.45
CA LYS A 127 21.72 -8.02 17.10
C LYS A 127 21.49 -6.77 16.23
N GLU A 128 21.16 -5.65 16.87
CA GLU A 128 21.11 -4.35 16.21
C GLU A 128 22.39 -4.11 15.39
N GLY A 129 22.22 -3.69 14.14
CA GLY A 129 23.16 -2.80 13.48
C GLY A 129 24.52 -3.37 13.12
N GLU A 130 24.62 -4.64 12.69
CA GLU A 130 25.79 -4.98 11.88
C GLU A 130 25.57 -4.45 10.46
N LEU A 131 26.21 -3.31 10.15
CA LEU A 131 26.21 -2.68 8.82
C LEU A 131 26.98 -3.51 7.76
N THR A 132 27.13 -4.81 7.99
CA THR A 132 27.86 -5.74 7.12
C THR A 132 26.88 -6.36 6.11
N LEU A 133 27.25 -6.29 4.83
CA LEU A 133 26.56 -6.92 3.73
C LEU A 133 26.73 -8.45 3.82
N LYS A 134 25.62 -9.17 3.78
CA LYS A 134 25.56 -10.62 3.68
C LYS A 134 25.50 -11.06 2.22
N ASP A 135 25.61 -12.37 1.99
CA ASP A 135 25.71 -12.99 0.65
C ASP A 135 24.58 -12.64 -0.32
N LEU A 136 23.35 -12.45 0.19
CA LEU A 136 22.18 -12.08 -0.59
C LEU A 136 21.72 -10.66 -0.25
N LEU A 137 21.72 -9.78 -1.23
CA LEU A 137 21.10 -8.46 -1.14
C LEU A 137 19.65 -8.53 -1.59
N PHE A 138 18.71 -8.29 -0.68
CA PHE A 138 17.29 -8.11 -0.98
C PHE A 138 16.95 -6.61 -1.03
N PHE A 139 16.71 -6.09 -2.24
CA PHE A 139 16.12 -4.78 -2.41
C PHE A 139 14.59 -4.87 -2.36
N LEU A 140 14.04 -4.52 -1.18
CA LEU A 140 12.61 -4.35 -0.97
C LEU A 140 12.16 -3.05 -1.66
N HIS A 141 11.70 -3.15 -2.90
CA HIS A 141 11.38 -1.99 -3.71
C HIS A 141 9.95 -1.53 -3.45
N VAL A 142 9.82 -0.49 -2.62
CA VAL A 142 8.56 0.21 -2.43
C VAL A 142 8.15 0.95 -3.70
N PRO A 143 6.95 0.69 -4.27
CA PRO A 143 6.53 1.34 -5.50
C PRO A 143 6.55 2.87 -5.40
N ARG A 144 7.05 3.51 -6.47
CA ARG A 144 7.10 4.98 -6.65
C ARG A 144 8.08 5.73 -5.73
N THR A 145 9.07 5.05 -5.17
CA THR A 145 10.19 5.64 -4.40
C THR A 145 11.51 5.73 -5.18
N GLY A 146 11.44 5.63 -6.51
CA GLY A 146 12.62 5.73 -7.37
C GLY A 146 13.45 4.45 -7.48
N GLY A 147 12.95 3.30 -7.02
CA GLY A 147 13.71 2.05 -7.06
C GLY A 147 14.06 1.55 -8.46
N ARG A 148 13.31 1.91 -9.52
CA ARG A 148 13.73 1.64 -10.91
C ARG A 148 15.08 2.30 -11.25
N THR A 149 15.34 3.50 -10.71
CA THR A 149 16.61 4.20 -10.89
C THR A 149 17.73 3.46 -10.17
N TYR A 150 17.52 3.05 -8.92
CA TYR A 150 18.52 2.30 -8.17
C TYR A 150 18.81 0.94 -8.80
N PHE A 151 17.77 0.21 -9.18
CA PHE A 151 17.94 -1.08 -9.85
C PHE A 151 18.74 -0.93 -11.14
N HIS A 152 18.35 0.00 -12.01
CA HIS A 152 18.98 0.12 -13.32
C HIS A 152 20.35 0.79 -13.30
N CYS A 153 20.55 1.82 -12.47
CA CYS A 153 21.76 2.65 -12.49
C CYS A 153 22.78 2.26 -11.42
N PHE A 154 22.40 1.55 -10.35
CA PHE A 154 23.32 0.99 -9.37
C PHE A 154 23.39 -0.53 -9.44
N LEU A 155 22.28 -1.22 -9.13
CA LEU A 155 22.32 -2.66 -8.86
C LEU A 155 22.76 -3.47 -10.09
N ARG A 156 22.29 -3.12 -11.30
CA ARG A 156 22.74 -3.75 -12.55
C ARG A 156 24.19 -3.41 -12.95
N LYS A 157 24.82 -2.46 -12.28
CA LYS A 157 26.27 -2.16 -12.42
C LYS A 157 27.08 -2.87 -11.35
N LEU A 158 26.47 -3.11 -10.21
CA LEU A 158 27.03 -3.83 -9.08
C LEU A 158 26.85 -5.34 -9.13
N TYR A 159 25.92 -5.89 -9.92
CA TYR A 159 25.60 -7.32 -10.03
C TYR A 159 25.41 -7.71 -11.49
N THR A 160 25.87 -8.91 -11.87
CA THR A 160 25.60 -9.46 -13.22
C THR A 160 24.20 -10.07 -13.29
N SER A 161 23.66 -10.23 -14.50
CA SER A 161 22.36 -10.88 -14.69
C SER A 161 22.35 -12.37 -14.27
N ALA A 162 23.50 -13.02 -14.15
CA ALA A 162 23.61 -14.37 -13.58
C ALA A 162 23.48 -14.37 -12.04
N GLN A 163 23.75 -13.22 -11.40
CA GLN A 163 23.60 -13.01 -9.96
C GLN A 163 22.20 -12.56 -9.55
N GLU A 164 21.40 -12.09 -10.51
CA GLU A 164 20.01 -11.72 -10.32
C GLU A 164 19.15 -12.97 -10.11
N CYS A 165 18.40 -13.00 -9.01
CA CYS A 165 17.53 -14.12 -8.70
C CYS A 165 16.32 -14.16 -9.68
N PRO A 166 15.75 -15.34 -9.99
CA PRO A 166 14.69 -15.50 -10.99
C PRO A 166 13.41 -14.68 -10.78
N ARG A 167 13.21 -14.13 -9.56
CA ARG A 167 12.11 -13.23 -9.22
C ARG A 167 12.51 -11.76 -9.09
N SER A 168 13.70 -11.39 -9.59
CA SER A 168 14.09 -10.00 -9.77
C SER A 168 13.25 -9.35 -10.89
N TYR A 169 11.93 -9.34 -10.70
CA TYR A 169 10.83 -9.07 -11.61
C TYR A 169 10.21 -10.27 -12.41
N ASP A 170 10.84 -11.45 -12.61
CA ASP A 170 10.32 -12.52 -13.51
C ASP A 170 9.62 -13.74 -12.85
N LYS A 171 8.97 -14.57 -13.69
CA LYS A 171 7.98 -15.63 -13.45
C LYS A 171 8.38 -16.68 -12.40
N LEU A 172 7.38 -16.95 -11.55
CA LEU A 172 7.12 -18.11 -10.69
C LEU A 172 7.99 -19.35 -10.94
N ASN A 173 9.14 -19.43 -10.26
CA ASN A 173 9.66 -20.61 -9.54
C ASN A 173 11.04 -20.26 -9.00
N PHE A 174 11.03 -19.61 -7.84
CA PHE A 174 12.24 -19.24 -7.12
C PHE A 174 12.67 -20.41 -6.24
N ASP A 175 13.84 -20.98 -6.53
CA ASP A 175 14.56 -21.84 -5.60
C ASP A 175 15.68 -21.01 -4.93
N PRO A 176 15.54 -20.65 -3.64
CA PRO A 176 16.55 -19.89 -2.90
C PRO A 176 17.90 -20.60 -2.78
N ARG A 177 17.95 -21.90 -3.08
CA ARG A 177 19.18 -22.71 -2.96
C ARG A 177 20.08 -22.62 -4.19
N LYS A 178 19.68 -21.88 -5.23
CA LYS A 178 20.55 -21.68 -6.40
C LYS A 178 21.81 -20.91 -5.98
N PRO A 179 23.02 -21.50 -6.13
CA PRO A 179 24.23 -20.99 -5.52
C PRO A 179 24.66 -19.61 -6.02
N ASN A 180 24.21 -19.21 -7.21
CA ASN A 180 24.63 -17.96 -7.84
C ASN A 180 23.66 -16.79 -7.59
N CYS A 181 22.61 -16.94 -6.78
CA CYS A 181 21.64 -15.87 -6.52
C CYS A 181 22.13 -14.97 -5.37
N SER A 182 22.57 -13.75 -5.71
CA SER A 182 23.12 -12.75 -4.77
C SER A 182 22.36 -11.43 -4.76
N LEU A 183 21.42 -11.22 -5.70
CA LEU A 183 20.58 -10.03 -5.76
C LEU A 183 19.11 -10.37 -6.04
N MET A 184 18.24 -10.04 -5.08
CA MET A 184 16.80 -10.15 -5.21
C MET A 184 16.17 -8.75 -5.22
N VAL A 185 15.38 -8.44 -6.26
CA VAL A 185 14.70 -7.14 -6.37
C VAL A 185 13.23 -7.32 -6.74
N THR A 186 12.31 -6.93 -5.86
CA THR A 186 10.89 -7.14 -6.12
C THR A 186 10.02 -6.07 -5.46
N HIS A 187 8.80 -5.92 -5.97
CA HIS A 187 7.73 -5.21 -5.29
C HIS A 187 6.92 -6.12 -4.35
N ASP A 188 7.29 -7.38 -4.17
CA ASP A 188 6.74 -8.17 -3.07
C ASP A 188 7.04 -7.50 -1.73
N ASP A 189 6.38 -7.96 -0.68
CA ASP A 189 6.56 -7.44 0.66
C ASP A 189 7.56 -8.26 1.49
N TYR A 190 7.80 -7.80 2.71
CA TYR A 190 8.77 -8.39 3.62
C TYR A 190 8.47 -9.87 3.97
N SER A 191 7.24 -10.35 3.78
CA SER A 191 6.91 -11.77 4.01
C SER A 191 7.73 -12.71 3.11
N LEU A 192 8.28 -12.22 2.00
CA LEU A 192 9.18 -12.97 1.14
C LEU A 192 10.43 -13.48 1.87
N LEU A 193 10.89 -12.80 2.93
CA LEU A 193 12.03 -13.26 3.73
C LEU A 193 11.82 -14.65 4.34
N SER A 194 10.57 -15.09 4.54
CA SER A 194 10.27 -16.47 4.96
C SER A 194 10.77 -17.52 3.96
N ARG A 195 11.01 -17.12 2.72
CA ARG A 195 11.52 -17.98 1.62
C ARG A 195 12.99 -17.73 1.32
N LEU A 196 13.66 -16.82 2.04
CA LEU A 196 15.06 -16.47 1.86
C LEU A 196 15.88 -16.97 3.05
N PRO A 197 17.17 -17.29 2.87
CA PRO A 197 18.06 -17.64 3.98
C PRO A 197 18.28 -16.40 4.86
N LYS A 198 17.52 -16.28 5.96
CA LYS A 198 17.47 -15.08 6.83
C LYS A 198 18.86 -14.68 7.36
N ASP A 199 19.64 -15.67 7.75
CA ASP A 199 21.01 -15.55 8.23
C ASP A 199 21.95 -14.96 7.18
N ARG A 200 21.68 -15.16 5.88
CA ARG A 200 22.49 -14.72 4.74
C ARG A 200 21.90 -13.57 3.91
N THR A 201 20.79 -12.98 4.36
CA THR A 201 20.09 -11.92 3.59
C THR A 201 20.22 -10.55 4.25
N SER A 202 20.75 -9.56 3.52
CA SER A 202 20.71 -8.15 3.88
C SER A 202 19.59 -7.44 3.13
N VAL A 203 18.79 -6.65 3.82
CA VAL A 203 17.66 -5.93 3.21
C VAL A 203 17.99 -4.45 3.06
N VAL A 204 17.65 -3.89 1.91
CA VAL A 204 17.72 -2.44 1.65
C VAL A 204 16.41 -1.94 1.08
N THR A 205 16.08 -0.67 1.33
CA THR A 205 14.88 -0.05 0.78
C THR A 205 15.03 1.45 0.58
N ILE A 206 14.04 2.06 -0.09
CA ILE A 206 13.99 3.50 -0.36
C ILE A 206 12.57 3.98 -0.12
N PHE A 207 12.45 5.07 0.61
CA PHE A 207 11.20 5.73 0.94
C PHE A 207 11.01 7.05 0.18
N ARG A 208 9.78 7.53 0.25
CA ARG A 208 9.32 8.80 -0.30
C ARG A 208 8.28 9.37 0.64
N ASP A 209 8.15 10.69 0.68
CA ASP A 209 7.04 11.36 1.33
C ASP A 209 5.71 10.70 0.90
N PRO A 210 4.84 10.32 1.85
CA PRO A 210 3.64 9.54 1.54
C PRO A 210 2.65 10.26 0.61
N VAL A 211 2.48 11.57 0.76
CA VAL A 211 1.60 12.37 -0.11
C VAL A 211 2.15 12.36 -1.52
N ASP A 212 3.44 12.61 -1.63
CA ASP A 212 4.18 12.65 -2.89
C ASP A 212 4.22 11.28 -3.59
N ARG A 213 4.24 10.18 -2.81
CA ARG A 213 4.11 8.79 -3.25
C ARG A 213 2.72 8.51 -3.81
N VAL A 214 1.65 8.95 -3.15
CA VAL A 214 0.26 8.81 -3.62
C VAL A 214 0.05 9.55 -4.94
N PHE A 215 0.45 10.82 -5.02
CA PHE A 215 0.43 11.58 -6.28
C PHE A 215 1.15 10.82 -7.39
N SER A 216 2.36 10.34 -7.11
CA SER A 216 3.14 9.63 -8.12
C SER A 216 2.54 8.28 -8.53
N THR A 217 1.74 7.67 -7.66
CA THR A 217 1.01 6.42 -7.94
C THR A 217 -0.20 6.69 -8.83
N TYR A 218 -0.99 7.73 -8.51
CA TYR A 218 -2.09 8.21 -9.35
C TYR A 218 -1.59 8.58 -10.75
N GLU A 219 -0.60 9.47 -10.84
CA GLU A 219 -0.03 9.94 -12.11
C GLU A 219 0.49 8.79 -12.97
N PHE A 220 1.17 7.81 -12.35
CA PHE A 220 1.71 6.66 -13.07
C PHE A 220 0.62 5.69 -13.53
N SER A 221 -0.42 5.49 -12.72
CA SER A 221 -1.57 4.63 -13.09
C SER A 221 -2.27 5.20 -14.32
N VAL A 222 -2.54 6.51 -14.33
CA VAL A 222 -3.10 7.22 -15.49
C VAL A 222 -2.14 7.14 -16.69
N GLU A 223 -0.85 7.43 -16.51
CA GLU A 223 0.14 7.41 -17.58
C GLU A 223 0.19 6.04 -18.28
N VAL A 224 0.30 4.96 -17.51
CA VAL A 224 0.42 3.61 -18.08
C VAL A 224 -0.91 3.17 -18.69
N ALA A 225 -2.04 3.44 -18.04
CA ALA A 225 -3.36 3.13 -18.57
C ALA A 225 -3.65 3.85 -19.90
N ALA A 226 -3.26 5.12 -20.01
CA ALA A 226 -3.48 5.93 -21.22
C ALA A 226 -2.78 5.35 -22.46
N ARG A 227 -1.70 4.57 -22.30
CA ARG A 227 -1.03 3.89 -23.44
C ARG A 227 -1.97 2.95 -24.19
N PHE A 228 -2.95 2.37 -23.50
CA PHE A 228 -3.88 1.43 -24.10
C PHE A 228 -5.00 2.10 -24.91
N LEU A 229 -5.19 3.42 -24.80
CA LEU A 229 -6.18 4.18 -25.58
C LEU A 229 -5.82 4.29 -27.07
N LEU A 230 -4.68 3.74 -27.51
CA LEU A 230 -4.40 3.52 -28.93
C LEU A 230 -5.30 2.43 -29.55
N HIS A 231 -5.91 1.58 -28.71
CA HIS A 231 -6.84 0.55 -29.14
C HIS A 231 -8.26 1.10 -29.21
N PRO A 232 -9.11 0.60 -30.13
CA PRO A 232 -10.46 1.13 -30.34
C PRO A 232 -11.42 0.88 -29.16
N ASN A 233 -11.16 -0.14 -28.35
CA ASN A 233 -11.96 -0.47 -27.18
C ASN A 233 -11.17 -1.32 -26.19
N LEU A 234 -11.72 -1.46 -24.98
CA LEU A 234 -11.14 -2.22 -23.88
C LEU A 234 -10.89 -3.70 -24.24
N THR A 235 -11.80 -4.33 -24.99
CA THR A 235 -11.67 -5.73 -25.41
C THR A 235 -10.44 -5.93 -26.30
N SER A 236 -10.25 -5.04 -27.28
CA SER A 236 -9.09 -5.03 -28.17
C SER A 236 -7.79 -4.83 -27.39
N ALA A 237 -7.77 -3.85 -26.47
CA ALA A 237 -6.62 -3.59 -25.61
C ALA A 237 -6.26 -4.81 -24.74
N THR A 238 -7.26 -5.47 -24.16
CA THR A 238 -7.06 -6.63 -23.27
C THR A 238 -6.56 -7.85 -24.05
N LYS A 239 -7.13 -8.12 -25.23
CA LYS A 239 -6.69 -9.22 -26.12
C LYS A 239 -5.25 -9.02 -26.57
N MET A 240 -4.90 -7.81 -27.02
CA MET A 240 -3.54 -7.48 -27.44
C MET A 240 -2.53 -7.59 -26.29
N SER A 241 -2.88 -7.09 -25.11
CA SER A 241 -2.05 -7.22 -23.90
C SER A 241 -1.76 -8.68 -23.57
N GLY A 242 -2.79 -9.54 -23.58
CA GLY A 242 -2.64 -10.97 -23.32
C GLY A 242 -1.79 -11.70 -24.37
N GLN A 243 -1.92 -11.33 -25.65
CA GLN A 243 -1.12 -11.90 -26.73
C GLN A 243 0.35 -11.49 -26.63
N ILE A 244 0.63 -10.22 -26.30
CA ILE A 244 2.00 -9.74 -26.09
C ILE A 244 2.61 -10.42 -24.86
N HIS A 245 1.85 -10.55 -23.77
CA HIS A 245 2.31 -11.21 -22.55
C HIS A 245 2.72 -12.68 -22.79
N ARG A 246 1.99 -13.42 -23.64
CA ARG A 246 2.36 -14.80 -24.03
C ARG A 246 3.62 -14.86 -24.88
N LYS A 247 3.93 -13.83 -25.66
CA LYS A 247 5.09 -13.77 -26.58
C LYS A 247 6.33 -13.15 -25.93
N SER A 248 6.16 -12.32 -24.92
CA SER A 248 7.24 -11.65 -24.21
C SER A 248 7.95 -12.63 -23.28
N ARG A 249 9.28 -12.67 -23.38
CA ARG A 249 10.16 -13.27 -22.35
C ARG A 249 10.46 -12.29 -21.20
N GLY A 250 10.08 -11.02 -21.34
CA GLY A 250 10.28 -9.98 -20.34
C GLY A 250 9.04 -9.71 -19.48
N VAL A 251 9.28 -9.10 -18.33
CA VAL A 251 8.28 -8.79 -17.30
C VAL A 251 7.52 -7.52 -17.68
N SER A 252 6.19 -7.62 -17.76
CA SER A 252 5.34 -6.46 -18.00
C SER A 252 5.08 -5.69 -16.71
N THR A 253 4.84 -4.38 -16.82
CA THR A 253 4.24 -3.60 -15.71
C THR A 253 2.91 -4.23 -15.25
N LEU A 254 2.18 -4.91 -16.14
CA LEU A 254 0.93 -5.60 -15.80
C LEU A 254 1.12 -6.88 -14.96
N ASP A 255 2.35 -7.34 -14.76
CA ASP A 255 2.64 -8.60 -14.05
C ASP A 255 3.11 -8.36 -12.61
N ILE A 256 3.43 -7.11 -12.26
CA ILE A 256 4.11 -6.74 -11.02
C ILE A 256 3.11 -6.04 -10.09
N TRP A 257 3.08 -6.43 -8.81
CA TRP A 257 2.36 -5.67 -7.78
C TRP A 257 2.93 -4.24 -7.66
N PRO A 258 2.16 -3.19 -7.39
CA PRO A 258 0.70 -3.10 -7.37
C PRO A 258 0.08 -2.92 -8.76
N TRP A 259 0.91 -2.70 -9.78
CA TRP A 259 0.50 -2.30 -11.12
C TRP A 259 -0.37 -3.32 -11.85
N LYS A 260 -0.22 -4.61 -11.53
CA LYS A 260 -1.11 -5.69 -12.01
C LYS A 260 -2.58 -5.47 -11.66
N TYR A 261 -2.87 -4.68 -10.62
CA TYR A 261 -4.24 -4.29 -10.23
C TYR A 261 -4.56 -2.88 -10.70
N LEU A 262 -3.70 -1.91 -10.39
CA LEU A 262 -3.98 -0.49 -10.62
C LEU A 262 -4.08 -0.12 -12.10
N VAL A 263 -3.22 -0.71 -12.95
CA VAL A 263 -3.22 -0.35 -14.39
C VAL A 263 -4.45 -0.91 -15.10
N PRO A 264 -4.85 -2.18 -14.94
CA PRO A 264 -6.09 -2.68 -15.52
C PRO A 264 -7.34 -1.92 -15.05
N TRP A 265 -7.42 -1.58 -13.76
CA TRP A 265 -8.52 -0.80 -13.19
C TRP A 265 -8.58 0.61 -13.78
N MET A 266 -7.48 1.37 -13.73
CA MET A 266 -7.43 2.71 -14.33
C MET A 266 -7.67 2.68 -15.85
N ARG A 267 -7.23 1.64 -16.54
CA ARG A 267 -7.53 1.44 -17.97
C ARG A 267 -9.02 1.30 -18.23
N GLN A 268 -9.75 0.58 -17.39
CA GLN A 268 -11.21 0.45 -17.53
C GLN A 268 -11.90 1.81 -17.36
N ASP A 269 -11.51 2.58 -16.34
CA ASP A 269 -12.01 3.93 -16.11
C ASP A 269 -11.79 4.84 -17.32
N LEU A 270 -10.57 4.91 -17.85
CA LEU A 270 -10.25 5.76 -19.01
C LEU A 270 -11.07 5.39 -20.26
N PHE A 271 -11.28 4.10 -20.53
CA PHE A 271 -12.14 3.68 -21.65
C PHE A 271 -13.62 4.04 -21.40
N ALA A 272 -14.10 3.93 -20.16
CA ALA A 272 -15.47 4.30 -19.81
C ALA A 272 -15.73 5.80 -20.06
N ARG A 273 -14.80 6.66 -19.61
CA ARG A 273 -14.88 8.11 -19.82
C ARG A 273 -14.77 8.47 -21.30
N GLN A 274 -13.82 7.87 -22.03
CA GLN A 274 -13.70 8.06 -23.48
C GLN A 274 -14.99 7.66 -24.25
N ASN A 275 -15.61 6.54 -23.87
CA ASN A 275 -16.87 6.10 -24.46
C ASN A 275 -18.05 7.00 -24.10
N GLY A 276 -18.08 7.55 -22.88
CA GLY A 276 -19.05 8.55 -22.44
C GLY A 276 -18.97 9.80 -23.32
N VAL A 277 -17.78 10.39 -23.44
CA VAL A 277 -17.53 11.57 -24.28
C VAL A 277 -17.93 11.34 -25.74
N GLN A 278 -17.61 10.16 -26.30
CA GLN A 278 -17.99 9.82 -27.67
C GLN A 278 -19.52 9.72 -27.85
N ARG A 279 -20.23 9.13 -26.88
CA ARG A 279 -21.71 9.06 -26.92
C ARG A 279 -22.32 10.45 -26.84
N ASP A 280 -21.90 11.25 -25.86
CA ASP A 280 -22.39 12.62 -25.69
C ASP A 280 -22.17 13.47 -26.95
N THR A 281 -21.01 13.33 -27.61
CA THR A 281 -20.71 14.04 -28.86
C THR A 281 -21.64 13.63 -29.99
N ARG A 282 -21.99 12.33 -30.08
CA ARG A 282 -22.93 11.81 -31.09
C ARG A 282 -24.36 12.27 -30.82
N GLU A 283 -24.78 12.28 -29.54
CA GLU A 283 -26.13 12.64 -29.13
C GLU A 283 -26.38 14.16 -29.18
N LEU A 284 -25.41 14.97 -28.76
CA LEU A 284 -25.53 16.44 -28.69
C LEU A 284 -25.12 17.16 -29.98
N GLY A 285 -24.56 16.44 -30.97
CA GLY A 285 -24.14 16.99 -32.26
C GLY A 285 -23.07 18.08 -32.18
N ARG A 286 -22.43 18.27 -31.02
CA ARG A 286 -21.41 19.28 -30.75
C ARG A 286 -20.32 18.69 -29.87
N PRO A 287 -19.03 18.95 -30.16
CA PRO A 287 -17.97 18.60 -29.24
C PRO A 287 -18.19 19.33 -27.91
N ARG A 288 -18.15 18.58 -26.79
CA ARG A 288 -18.27 19.15 -25.44
C ARG A 288 -17.21 20.24 -25.28
N LYS A 289 -17.62 21.47 -24.94
CA LYS A 289 -16.67 22.53 -24.58
C LYS A 289 -16.01 22.10 -23.28
N ILE A 290 -14.77 21.61 -23.38
CA ILE A 290 -13.96 21.38 -22.18
C ILE A 290 -13.84 22.75 -21.50
N LYS A 291 -14.41 22.89 -20.30
CA LYS A 291 -14.33 24.13 -19.51
C LYS A 291 -12.86 24.52 -19.35
N GLU A 292 -12.56 25.81 -19.21
CA GLU A 292 -11.19 26.27 -18.91
C GLU A 292 -10.60 25.43 -17.78
N ILE A 293 -9.46 24.81 -18.09
CA ILE A 293 -8.94 23.69 -17.33
C ILE A 293 -7.89 24.22 -16.37
N THR A 294 -8.27 24.36 -15.11
CA THR A 294 -7.42 24.94 -14.08
C THR A 294 -6.71 23.89 -13.23
N ASN A 295 -7.25 22.66 -13.13
CA ASN A 295 -6.71 21.61 -12.26
C ASN A 295 -6.62 20.25 -12.98
N PRO A 296 -5.41 19.72 -13.25
CA PRO A 296 -5.24 18.42 -13.88
C PRO A 296 -5.55 17.21 -13.00
N TYR A 297 -5.81 17.43 -11.71
CA TYR A 297 -6.24 16.41 -10.76
C TYR A 297 -7.77 16.37 -10.59
N ASP A 298 -8.51 17.17 -11.35
CA ASP A 298 -9.97 17.25 -11.29
C ASP A 298 -10.57 17.43 -12.70
N MET A 299 -10.34 16.44 -13.57
CA MET A 299 -10.82 16.43 -14.96
C MET A 299 -11.78 15.26 -15.20
N GLU A 300 -12.92 15.26 -14.51
CA GLU A 300 -13.89 14.16 -14.45
C GLU A 300 -14.27 13.58 -15.83
N GLU A 301 -14.37 14.40 -16.88
CA GLU A 301 -14.74 13.92 -18.21
C GLU A 301 -13.61 13.12 -18.91
N ILE A 302 -12.35 13.24 -18.47
CA ILE A 302 -11.16 12.72 -19.16
C ILE A 302 -10.45 11.66 -18.34
N VAL A 303 -10.25 11.92 -17.05
CA VAL A 303 -9.56 11.03 -16.10
C VAL A 303 -10.27 11.06 -14.75
N MET A 304 -10.25 9.94 -14.03
CA MET A 304 -10.71 9.87 -12.65
C MET A 304 -10.09 11.01 -11.81
N PRO A 305 -10.89 11.92 -11.22
CA PRO A 305 -10.38 12.93 -10.31
C PRO A 305 -9.60 12.32 -9.15
N LEU A 306 -8.58 13.03 -8.66
CA LEU A 306 -7.74 12.53 -7.56
C LEU A 306 -8.55 12.24 -6.29
N HIS A 307 -9.56 13.06 -6.00
CA HIS A 307 -10.42 12.86 -4.84
C HIS A 307 -11.29 11.59 -4.99
N GLU A 308 -11.71 11.24 -6.21
CA GLU A 308 -12.39 9.97 -6.49
C GLU A 308 -11.39 8.81 -6.33
N PHE A 309 -10.19 8.94 -6.94
CA PHE A 309 -9.14 7.94 -6.89
C PHE A 309 -8.73 7.52 -5.48
N ILE A 310 -8.51 8.47 -4.56
CA ILE A 310 -8.07 8.16 -3.19
C ILE A 310 -9.18 7.58 -2.32
N ASN A 311 -10.44 7.71 -2.72
CA ASN A 311 -11.58 7.15 -1.98
C ASN A 311 -12.10 5.85 -2.60
N ASP A 312 -11.54 5.43 -3.74
CA ASP A 312 -11.93 4.19 -4.38
C ASP A 312 -11.48 2.96 -3.56
N PRO A 313 -12.30 1.91 -3.44
CA PRO A 313 -11.92 0.68 -2.74
C PRO A 313 -10.59 0.08 -3.21
N MET A 314 -10.25 0.21 -4.49
CA MET A 314 -8.96 -0.23 -5.03
C MET A 314 -7.77 0.53 -4.42
N ALA A 315 -7.92 1.83 -4.14
CA ALA A 315 -6.88 2.61 -3.49
C ALA A 315 -6.72 2.26 -2.01
N HIS A 316 -7.84 2.03 -1.30
CA HIS A 316 -7.85 1.48 0.06
C HIS A 316 -7.20 0.10 0.15
N GLU A 317 -7.35 -0.69 -0.91
CA GLU A 317 -6.79 -2.03 -0.98
C GLU A 317 -5.31 -2.06 -1.41
N ILE A 318 -4.79 -1.06 -2.09
CA ILE A 318 -3.46 -1.19 -2.72
C ILE A 318 -2.49 -0.08 -2.33
N ILE A 319 -2.99 1.14 -2.09
CA ILE A 319 -2.15 2.35 -2.05
C ILE A 319 -1.97 2.82 -0.61
N HIS A 320 -3.07 2.92 0.13
CA HIS A 320 -3.12 3.50 1.47
C HIS A 320 -2.32 2.68 2.48
N ASN A 321 -1.43 3.35 3.22
CA ASN A 321 -0.44 2.73 4.12
C ASN A 321 0.41 1.64 3.45
N GLY A 322 0.53 1.70 2.11
CA GLY A 322 1.14 0.64 1.33
C GLY A 322 2.63 0.45 1.63
N ALA A 323 3.38 1.49 2.00
CA ALA A 323 4.79 1.33 2.36
C ALA A 323 4.93 0.59 3.71
N THR A 324 4.08 0.94 4.68
CA THR A 324 4.02 0.27 5.97
C THR A 324 3.61 -1.18 5.83
N PHE A 325 2.54 -1.48 5.09
CA PHE A 325 2.12 -2.87 4.86
C PHE A 325 3.18 -3.67 4.09
N GLN A 326 3.89 -3.06 3.16
CA GLN A 326 4.96 -3.74 2.43
C GLN A 326 6.17 -4.07 3.32
N VAL A 327 6.55 -3.18 4.23
CA VAL A 327 7.64 -3.45 5.20
C VAL A 327 7.17 -4.42 6.30
N ALA A 328 5.91 -4.35 6.68
CA ALA A 328 5.28 -5.27 7.62
C ALA A 328 4.97 -6.65 7.00
N GLY A 329 5.10 -6.84 5.68
CA GLY A 329 4.81 -8.14 5.07
C GLY A 329 3.31 -8.48 5.15
N LEU A 330 2.47 -7.48 4.96
CA LEU A 330 1.02 -7.54 5.08
C LEU A 330 0.31 -7.05 3.81
N THR A 331 0.96 -6.92 2.66
CA THR A 331 0.21 -6.51 1.45
C THR A 331 -0.76 -7.60 1.02
N ASN A 332 -1.68 -7.28 0.10
CA ASN A 332 -2.50 -8.32 -0.52
C ASN A 332 -1.72 -9.28 -1.44
N ASN A 333 -0.40 -9.11 -1.53
CA ASN A 333 0.53 -9.97 -2.24
C ASN A 333 1.51 -10.67 -1.27
N SER A 334 1.22 -10.67 0.05
CA SER A 334 1.96 -11.42 1.06
C SER A 334 1.94 -12.93 0.79
N TYR A 335 2.99 -13.62 1.26
CA TYR A 335 3.15 -15.07 1.11
C TYR A 335 2.58 -15.90 2.27
N THR A 336 2.22 -15.24 3.36
CA THR A 336 1.69 -15.83 4.59
C THR A 336 0.19 -15.60 4.67
N VAL A 337 -0.59 -16.66 4.93
CA VAL A 337 -2.06 -16.60 4.95
C VAL A 337 -2.54 -15.66 6.05
N ASP A 338 -1.95 -15.76 7.25
CA ASP A 338 -2.28 -14.94 8.42
C ASP A 338 -2.12 -13.44 8.15
N SER A 339 -1.23 -13.04 7.23
CA SER A 339 -1.05 -11.64 6.86
C SER A 339 -2.31 -11.00 6.30
N HIS A 340 -3.14 -11.77 5.60
CA HIS A 340 -4.39 -11.26 5.03
C HIS A 340 -5.42 -10.99 6.12
N ASP A 341 -5.52 -11.85 7.14
CA ASP A 341 -6.44 -11.67 8.26
C ASP A 341 -6.04 -10.47 9.13
N VAL A 342 -4.74 -10.35 9.45
CA VAL A 342 -4.19 -9.19 10.17
C VAL A 342 -4.48 -7.90 9.42
N ARG A 343 -4.28 -7.90 8.10
CA ARG A 343 -4.56 -6.74 7.26
C ARG A 343 -6.05 -6.38 7.25
N ASN A 344 -6.93 -7.36 7.08
CA ASN A 344 -8.37 -7.13 7.11
C ASN A 344 -8.79 -6.50 8.44
N CYS A 345 -8.26 -7.00 9.55
CA CYS A 345 -8.50 -6.45 10.88
C CYS A 345 -8.03 -5.00 11.03
N VAL A 346 -6.84 -4.66 10.53
CA VAL A 346 -6.31 -3.28 10.60
C VAL A 346 -7.05 -2.33 9.65
N GLN A 347 -7.54 -2.82 8.50
CA GLN A 347 -8.39 -2.02 7.62
C GLN A 347 -9.76 -1.74 8.25
N LYS A 348 -10.32 -2.71 8.99
CA LYS A 348 -11.60 -2.59 9.68
C LYS A 348 -11.52 -1.73 10.93
N HIS A 349 -10.43 -1.88 11.69
CA HIS A 349 -10.15 -1.21 12.97
C HIS A 349 -8.80 -0.47 12.87
N PRO A 350 -8.75 0.74 12.29
CA PRO A 350 -7.51 1.48 12.03
C PRO A 350 -6.65 1.74 13.27
N GLU A 351 -7.26 1.79 14.45
CA GLU A 351 -6.58 1.90 15.74
C GLU A 351 -5.61 0.74 15.99
N LEU A 352 -5.85 -0.46 15.43
CA LEU A 352 -4.91 -1.59 15.52
C LEU A 352 -3.66 -1.39 14.66
N GLY A 353 -3.66 -0.39 13.77
CA GLY A 353 -2.55 -0.10 12.86
C GLY A 353 -1.24 0.27 13.57
N HIS A 354 -1.28 0.75 14.82
CA HIS A 354 -0.07 1.07 15.59
C HIS A 354 0.79 -0.18 15.86
N PHE A 355 0.17 -1.34 16.07
CA PHE A 355 0.89 -2.61 16.23
C PHE A 355 1.68 -2.99 14.98
N VAL A 356 1.07 -2.80 13.80
CA VAL A 356 1.71 -3.04 12.50
C VAL A 356 2.86 -2.05 12.28
N LEU A 357 2.65 -0.79 12.62
CA LEU A 357 3.66 0.26 12.49
C LEU A 357 4.91 -0.07 13.31
N GLU A 358 4.75 -0.55 14.55
CA GLU A 358 5.90 -0.92 15.39
C GLU A 358 6.69 -2.10 14.81
N VAL A 359 6.02 -3.12 14.26
CA VAL A 359 6.71 -4.20 13.53
C VAL A 359 7.47 -3.65 12.32
N ALA A 360 6.86 -2.73 11.55
CA ALA A 360 7.51 -2.12 10.40
C ALA A 360 8.74 -1.29 10.80
N LYS A 361 8.65 -0.47 11.86
CA LYS A 361 9.78 0.30 12.40
C LYS A 361 10.93 -0.60 12.85
N ARG A 362 10.64 -1.68 13.59
CA ARG A 362 11.67 -2.66 14.01
C ARG A 362 12.37 -3.28 12.81
N ARG A 363 11.63 -3.68 11.77
CA ARG A 363 12.22 -4.22 10.55
C ARG A 363 13.08 -3.22 9.82
N LEU A 364 12.68 -1.94 9.77
CA LEU A 364 13.51 -0.87 9.21
C LEU A 364 14.83 -0.71 9.96
N ASN A 365 14.82 -0.78 11.30
CA ASN A 365 16.05 -0.67 12.09
C ASN A 365 17.10 -1.75 11.75
N HIS A 366 16.65 -2.91 11.28
CA HIS A 366 17.52 -4.03 10.88
C HIS A 366 17.90 -4.02 9.39
N MET A 367 17.43 -3.05 8.59
CA MET A 367 17.84 -2.94 7.19
C MET A 367 19.24 -2.35 7.07
N LEU A 368 20.05 -2.92 6.17
CA LEU A 368 21.41 -2.47 5.88
C LEU A 368 21.44 -1.01 5.40
N TYR A 369 20.43 -0.60 4.64
CA TYR A 369 20.35 0.75 4.08
C TYR A 369 18.90 1.19 3.86
N ILE A 370 18.63 2.46 4.19
CA ILE A 370 17.37 3.14 3.89
C ILE A 370 17.68 4.43 3.14
N GLY A 371 17.13 4.59 1.94
CA GLY A 371 17.25 5.82 1.15
C GLY A 371 16.00 6.68 1.20
N LEU A 372 16.14 7.97 0.84
CA LEU A 372 15.02 8.90 0.69
C LEU A 372 14.98 9.48 -0.73
N THR A 373 13.79 9.50 -1.33
CA THR A 373 13.59 9.99 -2.70
C THR A 373 13.82 11.49 -2.81
N GLU A 374 13.45 12.25 -1.78
CA GLU A 374 13.59 13.71 -1.71
C GLU A 374 15.06 14.13 -1.69
N GLU A 375 15.88 13.35 -0.98
CA GLU A 375 17.33 13.52 -0.86
C GLU A 375 18.09 12.64 -1.88
N HIS A 376 17.62 12.61 -3.13
CA HIS A 376 18.02 11.59 -4.10
C HIS A 376 19.54 11.46 -4.31
N LYS A 377 20.25 12.58 -4.52
CA LYS A 377 21.71 12.58 -4.76
C LYS A 377 22.45 12.07 -3.51
N LYS A 378 22.07 12.59 -2.35
CA LYS A 378 22.66 12.25 -1.06
C LYS A 378 22.41 10.77 -0.70
N SER A 379 21.19 10.30 -0.90
CA SER A 379 20.82 8.90 -0.76
C SER A 379 21.66 8.01 -1.66
N ALA A 380 21.81 8.37 -2.94
CA ALA A 380 22.63 7.62 -3.87
C ALA A 380 24.11 7.55 -3.45
N THR A 381 24.69 8.67 -3.00
CA THR A 381 26.06 8.69 -2.47
C THR A 381 26.20 7.82 -1.23
N MET A 382 25.25 7.87 -0.30
CA MET A 382 25.27 7.01 0.89
C MET A 382 25.12 5.53 0.52
N PHE A 383 24.26 5.20 -0.44
CA PHE A 383 24.11 3.83 -0.95
C PHE A 383 25.42 3.32 -1.55
N ALA A 384 26.08 4.12 -2.39
CA ALA A 384 27.36 3.76 -3.00
C ALA A 384 28.45 3.52 -1.94
N LYS A 385 28.49 4.32 -0.87
CA LYS A 385 29.45 4.18 0.23
C LYS A 385 29.15 3.03 1.18
N LEU A 386 27.88 2.80 1.54
CA LEU A 386 27.49 1.77 2.51
C LEU A 386 27.32 0.40 1.86
N VAL A 387 26.62 0.33 0.73
CA VAL A 387 26.30 -0.94 0.06
C VAL A 387 27.26 -1.18 -1.09
N GLY A 388 27.42 -0.19 -1.97
CA GLY A 388 28.27 -0.32 -3.16
C GLY A 388 29.71 -0.73 -2.84
N ALA A 389 30.35 -0.06 -1.89
CA ALA A 389 31.71 -0.37 -1.45
C ALA A 389 31.87 -1.81 -0.96
N GLN A 390 30.88 -2.33 -0.21
CA GLN A 390 30.92 -3.71 0.29
C GLN A 390 30.73 -4.73 -0.82
N VAL A 391 29.81 -4.48 -1.77
CA VAL A 391 29.63 -5.36 -2.94
C VAL A 391 30.91 -5.43 -3.77
N LEU A 392 31.57 -4.28 -3.98
CA LEU A 392 32.82 -4.20 -4.72
C LEU A 392 33.93 -4.98 -4.02
N SER A 393 34.11 -4.77 -2.71
CA SER A 393 35.10 -5.49 -1.89
C SER A 393 34.87 -7.01 -1.89
N GLN A 394 33.63 -7.47 -1.72
CA GLN A 394 33.30 -8.91 -1.80
C GLN A 394 33.59 -9.49 -3.19
N SER A 395 33.37 -8.71 -4.26
CA SER A 395 33.66 -9.16 -5.63
C SER A 395 35.16 -9.25 -5.93
N GLU A 396 35.97 -8.35 -5.36
CA GLU A 396 37.43 -8.39 -5.48
C GLU A 396 38.00 -9.62 -4.77
N ALA A 397 37.53 -9.93 -3.56
CA ALA A 397 37.93 -11.11 -2.80
C ALA A 397 37.62 -12.42 -3.52
N LEU A 398 36.42 -12.56 -4.11
CA LEU A 398 36.05 -13.74 -4.90
C LEU A 398 36.94 -13.91 -6.15
N ASN A 399 37.33 -12.79 -6.79
CA ASN A 399 38.20 -12.83 -7.95
C ASN A 399 39.65 -13.16 -7.58
N SER A 400 40.15 -12.72 -6.43
CA SER A 400 41.48 -13.11 -5.93
C SER A 400 41.53 -14.60 -5.59
N ASP A 401 40.50 -15.12 -4.93
CA ASP A 401 40.41 -16.55 -4.58
C ASP A 401 40.36 -17.41 -5.85
N PHE A 402 39.63 -16.98 -6.87
CA PHE A 402 39.57 -17.67 -8.17
C PHE A 402 40.91 -17.63 -8.91
N LYS A 403 41.61 -16.49 -8.91
CA LYS A 403 42.96 -16.37 -9.50
C LYS A 403 43.97 -17.24 -8.76
N GLN A 404 43.86 -17.36 -7.43
CA GLN A 404 44.71 -18.21 -6.60
C GLN A 404 44.41 -19.71 -6.79
N ALA A 405 43.14 -20.08 -6.99
CA ALA A 405 42.74 -21.46 -7.30
C ALA A 405 43.23 -21.88 -8.70
N ILE A 406 43.14 -21.01 -9.71
CA ILE A 406 43.67 -21.28 -11.06
C ILE A 406 45.20 -21.38 -11.07
N SER A 407 45.90 -20.56 -10.28
CA SER A 407 47.37 -20.68 -10.18
C SER A 407 47.84 -21.97 -9.51
N ASN A 408 46.97 -22.62 -8.72
CA ASN A 408 47.26 -23.89 -8.07
C ASN A 408 46.86 -25.11 -8.93
N GLU A 409 45.96 -24.94 -9.90
CA GLU A 409 45.61 -25.96 -10.90
C GLU A 409 46.29 -25.69 -12.24
N THR A 410 47.62 -25.83 -12.29
CA THR A 410 48.34 -25.87 -13.58
C THR A 410 48.83 -27.28 -13.88
N GLU A 411 47.98 -28.11 -14.51
CA GLU A 411 48.43 -29.11 -15.49
C GLU A 411 47.60 -28.98 -16.78
N PRO A 412 48.23 -28.99 -17.97
CA PRO A 412 47.54 -28.61 -19.21
C PRO A 412 46.93 -29.83 -19.91
N THR A 413 45.62 -29.82 -20.11
CA THR A 413 44.97 -30.65 -21.14
C THR A 413 44.26 -29.79 -22.17
N SER A 414 44.47 -30.14 -23.43
CA SER A 414 44.38 -29.28 -24.59
C SER A 414 43.24 -29.68 -25.54
N PHE A 415 42.61 -28.66 -26.15
CA PHE A 415 41.81 -28.64 -27.40
C PHE A 415 40.39 -29.28 -27.42
N PRO A 416 39.52 -28.96 -28.41
CA PRO A 416 39.31 -27.70 -29.15
C PRO A 416 37.82 -27.26 -29.29
N ASP A 417 37.66 -26.01 -29.72
CA ASP A 417 36.43 -25.28 -30.04
C ASP A 417 35.72 -25.76 -31.34
N PRO A 418 34.38 -25.88 -31.41
CA PRO A 418 33.67 -26.02 -32.68
C PRO A 418 32.77 -24.80 -33.00
N LYS A 419 33.34 -23.96 -33.88
CA LYS A 419 32.74 -23.26 -35.05
C LYS A 419 31.23 -22.99 -35.08
N ALA A 420 30.94 -21.69 -35.24
CA ALA A 420 29.69 -21.11 -35.69
C ALA A 420 29.21 -21.63 -37.07
N LYS A 421 27.88 -21.77 -37.21
CA LYS A 421 27.16 -21.80 -38.49
C LYS A 421 25.99 -20.83 -38.45
N GLY A 422 26.03 -19.80 -39.31
CA GLY A 422 24.90 -18.95 -39.60
C GLY A 422 23.98 -19.56 -40.67
N SER A 423 22.75 -19.04 -40.78
CA SER A 423 22.06 -18.80 -42.06
C SER A 423 20.63 -18.23 -41.86
N ASN A 424 20.44 -17.07 -42.51
CA ASN A 424 19.26 -16.58 -43.26
C ASN A 424 18.14 -15.77 -42.59
N GLN A 425 18.11 -14.51 -43.06
CA GLN A 425 17.01 -13.55 -43.12
C GLN A 425 15.75 -14.13 -43.77
N PHE A 426 14.60 -13.71 -43.26
CA PHE A 426 13.42 -13.42 -44.07
C PHE A 426 12.78 -12.13 -43.56
N GLU A 427 12.76 -11.12 -44.44
CA GLU A 427 12.07 -9.85 -44.25
C GLU A 427 10.56 -10.02 -44.44
N GLY A 428 9.80 -9.41 -43.54
CA GLY A 428 8.34 -9.37 -43.56
C GLY A 428 7.83 -8.35 -42.55
N SER A 429 7.71 -7.11 -43.02
CA SER A 429 7.30 -5.91 -42.28
C SER A 429 5.93 -6.04 -41.57
N THR A 430 5.90 -5.73 -40.28
CA THR A 430 4.83 -4.93 -39.64
C THR A 430 5.42 -4.29 -38.37
N ASN A 431 5.54 -2.96 -38.39
CA ASN A 431 6.10 -2.16 -37.32
C ASN A 431 5.23 -2.20 -36.04
N ILE A 432 5.51 -3.14 -35.15
CA ILE A 432 5.18 -3.08 -33.74
C ILE A 432 6.50 -3.29 -33.00
N ARG A 433 7.17 -2.19 -32.65
CA ARG A 433 8.41 -2.24 -31.87
C ARG A 433 8.14 -3.02 -30.58
N LYS A 434 8.98 -4.03 -30.32
CA LYS A 434 9.05 -4.78 -29.06
C LYS A 434 9.08 -3.81 -27.88
N ASP A 435 7.95 -3.73 -27.20
CA ASP A 435 7.78 -2.99 -25.95
C ASP A 435 8.49 -3.73 -24.81
N SER A 436 9.81 -3.53 -24.67
CA SER A 436 10.60 -3.65 -23.43
C SER A 436 12.12 -3.48 -23.61
N GLU A 437 12.65 -3.38 -24.83
CA GLU A 437 14.08 -3.13 -25.03
C GLU A 437 14.41 -1.64 -24.89
N VAL A 438 15.04 -1.29 -23.77
CA VAL A 438 15.85 -0.08 -23.62
C VAL A 438 17.06 -0.21 -24.57
N PRO A 439 17.52 0.87 -25.23
CA PRO A 439 18.59 0.76 -26.22
C PRO A 439 19.84 0.18 -25.57
N SER A 440 20.43 -0.85 -26.16
CA SER A 440 21.79 -1.27 -25.83
C SER A 440 22.71 -0.10 -26.19
N SER A 441 23.17 0.65 -25.19
CA SER A 441 24.22 1.63 -25.41
C SER A 441 25.52 0.89 -25.67
N THR A 442 25.94 0.85 -26.93
CA THR A 442 27.33 0.62 -27.31
C THR A 442 28.17 1.78 -26.78
N HIS A 443 28.57 1.71 -25.51
CA HIS A 443 29.64 2.53 -24.94
C HIS A 443 30.22 1.77 -23.76
N PHE A 444 31.47 1.33 -23.95
CA PHE A 444 32.44 0.82 -22.98
C PHE A 444 31.86 0.54 -21.57
N GLU A 445 31.52 -0.72 -21.29
CA GLU A 445 31.30 -1.17 -19.92
C GLU A 445 32.69 -1.34 -19.29
N PRO A 446 33.09 -0.52 -18.31
CA PRO A 446 34.31 -0.79 -17.58
C PRO A 446 34.17 -2.16 -16.93
N THR A 447 35.14 -3.04 -17.18
CA THR A 447 35.24 -4.33 -16.53
C THR A 447 35.24 -4.11 -15.01
N ARG A 448 34.38 -4.87 -14.32
CA ARG A 448 34.10 -4.76 -12.87
C ARG A 448 35.37 -4.82 -12.01
N GLU A 449 36.45 -5.37 -12.55
CA GLU A 449 37.75 -5.60 -11.90
C GLU A 449 38.43 -4.34 -11.34
N ASN A 450 38.04 -3.11 -11.70
CA ASN A 450 38.63 -1.86 -11.14
C ASN A 450 37.58 -0.79 -10.78
N MET A 451 36.33 -1.17 -10.47
CA MET A 451 35.28 -0.18 -10.20
C MET A 451 35.38 0.40 -8.78
N SER A 452 35.73 1.68 -8.68
CA SER A 452 35.71 2.42 -7.40
C SER A 452 34.32 2.99 -7.08
N VAL A 453 34.09 3.39 -5.82
CA VAL A 453 32.87 4.12 -5.42
C VAL A 453 32.70 5.43 -6.20
N GLY A 454 33.80 6.13 -6.49
CA GLY A 454 33.77 7.35 -7.30
C GLY A 454 33.30 7.08 -8.73
N THR A 455 33.90 6.08 -9.39
CA THR A 455 33.52 5.64 -10.74
C THR A 455 32.06 5.16 -10.78
N LEU A 456 31.60 4.44 -9.76
CA LEU A 456 30.20 4.01 -9.65
C LEU A 456 29.24 5.21 -9.62
N MET A 457 29.59 6.27 -8.90
CA MET A 457 28.79 7.50 -8.84
C MET A 457 28.76 8.25 -10.18
N GLU A 458 29.88 8.30 -10.91
CA GLU A 458 29.93 8.90 -12.25
C GLU A 458 29.03 8.15 -13.24
N ILE A 459 29.11 6.82 -13.26
CA ILE A 459 28.24 5.95 -14.07
C ILE A 459 26.77 6.20 -13.70
N TYR A 460 26.48 6.30 -12.40
CA TYR A 460 25.14 6.55 -11.90
C TYR A 460 24.58 7.90 -12.37
N GLU A 461 25.34 8.99 -12.25
CA GLU A 461 24.92 10.33 -12.68
C GLU A 461 24.64 10.37 -14.19
N SER A 462 25.51 9.76 -15.00
CA SER A 462 25.31 9.61 -16.46
C SER A 462 24.04 8.79 -16.79
N CYS A 463 23.86 7.65 -16.12
CA CYS A 463 22.70 6.77 -16.30
C CYS A 463 21.38 7.48 -15.99
N ILE A 464 21.30 8.25 -14.89
CA ILE A 464 20.09 9.00 -14.52
C ILE A 464 19.69 9.98 -15.60
N SER A 465 20.64 10.75 -16.14
CA SER A 465 20.35 11.77 -17.15
C SER A 465 19.64 11.16 -18.35
N THR A 466 20.17 10.04 -18.86
CA THR A 466 19.58 9.28 -19.98
C THR A 466 18.23 8.67 -19.59
N LEU A 467 18.13 8.06 -18.41
CA LEU A 467 16.90 7.41 -17.93
C LEU A 467 15.75 8.41 -17.78
N ARG A 468 16.02 9.58 -17.19
CA ARG A 468 15.03 10.65 -17.00
C ARG A 468 14.52 11.19 -18.35
N LYS A 469 15.41 11.41 -19.33
CA LYS A 469 15.01 11.83 -20.69
C LYS A 469 14.08 10.80 -21.35
N SER A 470 14.42 9.52 -21.28
CA SER A 470 13.58 8.43 -21.82
C SER A 470 12.22 8.33 -21.11
N GLN A 471 12.19 8.48 -19.78
CA GLN A 471 10.95 8.46 -19.01
C GLN A 471 10.06 9.67 -19.34
N ALA A 472 10.63 10.87 -19.41
CA ALA A 472 9.89 12.08 -19.76
C ALA A 472 9.27 11.97 -21.17
N SER A 473 10.02 11.50 -22.15
CA SER A 473 9.50 11.28 -23.52
C SER A 473 8.32 10.31 -23.54
N ARG A 474 8.43 9.16 -22.84
CA ARG A 474 7.35 8.18 -22.73
C ARG A 474 6.11 8.74 -22.03
N ARG A 475 6.29 9.52 -20.97
CA ARG A 475 5.22 10.20 -20.26
C ARG A 475 4.47 11.14 -21.20
N THR A 476 5.19 12.01 -21.93
CA THR A 476 4.59 12.93 -22.90
C THR A 476 3.80 12.19 -23.98
N MET A 477 4.32 11.11 -24.52
CA MET A 477 3.58 10.31 -25.52
C MET A 477 2.32 9.66 -24.95
N SER A 478 2.36 9.21 -23.70
CA SER A 478 1.22 8.55 -23.06
C SER A 478 0.12 9.58 -22.75
N LEU A 479 0.48 10.70 -22.13
CA LEU A 479 -0.48 11.74 -21.73
C LEU A 479 -1.12 12.49 -22.90
N LYS A 480 -0.50 12.52 -24.10
CA LYS A 480 -1.14 13.03 -25.32
C LYS A 480 -2.50 12.38 -25.62
N ARG A 481 -2.74 11.14 -25.16
CA ARG A 481 -4.00 10.42 -25.38
C ARG A 481 -5.12 10.82 -24.42
N VAL A 482 -4.77 11.46 -23.32
CA VAL A 482 -5.69 12.04 -22.33
C VAL A 482 -5.49 13.55 -22.26
N ALA A 483 -5.08 14.16 -23.39
CA ALA A 483 -4.92 15.59 -23.46
C ALA A 483 -6.25 16.28 -23.12
N PRO A 484 -6.21 17.36 -22.33
CA PRO A 484 -5.05 18.17 -21.99
C PRO A 484 -4.47 17.92 -20.59
N VAL A 485 -4.66 16.72 -20.01
CA VAL A 485 -4.07 16.34 -18.72
C VAL A 485 -2.54 16.51 -18.75
N ASN A 486 -2.03 17.36 -17.85
CA ASN A 486 -0.61 17.60 -17.68
C ASN A 486 -0.21 17.64 -16.21
N PHE A 487 0.31 16.52 -15.73
CA PHE A 487 0.77 16.37 -14.35
C PHE A 487 2.18 16.96 -14.17
N SER A 488 2.34 17.83 -13.18
CA SER A 488 3.63 18.37 -12.75
C SER A 488 3.64 18.60 -11.25
N LYS A 489 4.84 18.76 -10.66
CA LYS A 489 4.96 19.17 -9.25
C LYS A 489 4.27 20.52 -9.00
N GLN A 490 4.40 21.47 -9.93
CA GLN A 490 3.73 22.77 -9.84
C GLN A 490 2.21 22.61 -9.86
N ALA A 491 1.67 21.72 -10.69
CA ALA A 491 0.24 21.49 -10.78
C ALA A 491 -0.33 20.90 -9.48
N ARG A 492 0.46 20.21 -8.65
CA ARG A 492 -0.02 19.68 -7.35
C ARG A 492 -0.47 20.79 -6.39
N ILE A 493 0.01 22.02 -6.58
CA ILE A 493 -0.39 23.19 -5.79
C ILE A 493 -1.87 23.55 -6.02
N SER A 494 -2.43 23.20 -7.20
CA SER A 494 -3.85 23.42 -7.50
C SER A 494 -4.79 22.44 -6.78
N VAL A 495 -4.26 21.41 -6.12
CA VAL A 495 -5.06 20.42 -5.40
C VAL A 495 -5.57 21.01 -4.09
N PRO A 496 -6.87 20.93 -3.79
CA PRO A 496 -7.44 21.46 -2.57
C PRO A 496 -6.77 20.89 -1.31
N MET A 497 -6.57 21.73 -0.29
CA MET A 497 -5.95 21.32 0.97
C MET A 497 -6.71 20.19 1.66
N THR A 498 -8.04 20.15 1.51
CA THR A 498 -8.89 19.06 2.03
C THR A 498 -8.50 17.70 1.46
N VAL A 499 -8.17 17.63 0.16
CA VAL A 499 -7.70 16.39 -0.50
C VAL A 499 -6.32 16.01 0.01
N LEU A 500 -5.42 16.99 0.23
CA LEU A 500 -4.08 16.72 0.80
C LEU A 500 -4.17 16.17 2.23
N GLN A 501 -5.03 16.75 3.07
CA GLN A 501 -5.31 16.28 4.43
C GLN A 501 -5.91 14.87 4.41
N GLN A 502 -6.82 14.59 3.47
CA GLN A 502 -7.39 13.27 3.31
C GLN A 502 -6.33 12.23 2.91
N ILE A 503 -5.43 12.58 1.98
CA ILE A 503 -4.29 11.72 1.62
C ILE A 503 -3.42 11.44 2.86
N GLN A 504 -3.10 12.45 3.66
CA GLN A 504 -2.31 12.27 4.88
C GLN A 504 -3.03 11.37 5.89
N TYR A 505 -4.33 11.58 6.09
CA TYR A 505 -5.16 10.77 7.00
C TYR A 505 -5.20 9.30 6.57
N LEU A 506 -5.49 9.03 5.30
CA LEU A 506 -5.54 7.68 4.73
C LEU A 506 -4.16 6.99 4.72
N ASN A 507 -3.07 7.74 4.91
CA ASN A 507 -1.70 7.24 4.93
C ASN A 507 -1.00 7.54 6.26
N SER A 508 -1.75 7.59 7.36
CA SER A 508 -1.22 7.95 8.69
C SER A 508 -0.04 7.08 9.13
N LEU A 509 -0.09 5.76 8.89
CA LEU A 509 1.00 4.85 9.23
C LEU A 509 2.24 5.12 8.37
N ASP A 510 2.04 5.35 7.07
CA ASP A 510 3.15 5.70 6.16
C ASP A 510 3.80 7.04 6.55
N VAL A 511 3.04 8.01 7.04
CA VAL A 511 3.56 9.29 7.55
C VAL A 511 4.47 9.07 8.75
N GLU A 512 4.06 8.23 9.70
CA GLU A 512 4.88 7.92 10.86
C GLU A 512 6.10 7.07 10.50
N LEU A 513 5.94 6.07 9.63
CA LEU A 513 7.04 5.24 9.17
C LEU A 513 8.06 6.06 8.37
N TYR A 514 7.61 7.02 7.56
CA TYR A 514 8.50 7.92 6.81
C TYR A 514 9.32 8.80 7.75
N LYS A 515 8.72 9.36 8.81
CA LYS A 515 9.46 10.09 9.85
C LYS A 515 10.53 9.22 10.52
N HIS A 516 10.20 7.96 10.80
CA HIS A 516 11.16 6.99 11.33
C HIS A 516 12.30 6.72 10.35
N ALA A 517 11.99 6.52 9.07
CA ALA A 517 12.98 6.35 8.01
C ALA A 517 13.90 7.58 7.86
N GLN A 518 13.38 8.80 8.02
CA GLN A 518 14.18 10.02 8.04
C GLN A 518 15.20 10.02 9.19
N ASN A 519 14.79 9.57 10.38
CA ASN A 519 15.69 9.45 11.52
C ASN A 519 16.82 8.45 11.26
N ILE A 520 16.50 7.25 10.74
CA ILE A 520 17.51 6.25 10.37
C ILE A 520 18.47 6.81 9.32
N PHE A 521 17.94 7.48 8.29
CA PHE A 521 18.76 8.10 7.24
C PHE A 521 19.75 9.13 7.80
N MET A 522 19.32 9.99 8.72
CA MET A 522 20.21 10.94 9.39
C MET A 522 21.29 10.25 10.23
N LEU A 523 20.95 9.16 10.93
CA LEU A 523 21.92 8.37 11.70
C LEU A 523 22.96 7.70 10.80
N GLN A 524 22.52 7.08 9.70
CA GLN A 524 23.41 6.49 8.68
C GLN A 524 24.35 7.54 8.08
N GLN A 525 23.85 8.75 7.83
CA GLN A 525 24.67 9.85 7.34
C GLN A 525 25.73 10.25 8.37
N LYS A 526 25.35 10.40 9.65
CA LYS A 526 26.27 10.77 10.71
C LYS A 526 27.39 9.74 10.88
N HIS A 527 27.05 8.45 10.85
CA HIS A 527 28.02 7.37 10.93
C HIS A 527 29.06 7.44 9.80
N LEU A 528 28.63 7.71 8.57
CA LEU A 528 29.54 7.90 7.44
C LEU A 528 30.46 9.12 7.58
N MET A 529 30.02 10.18 8.27
CA MET A 529 30.85 11.37 8.51
C MET A 529 31.89 11.10 9.59
N GLN A 530 31.51 10.40 10.66
CA GLN A 530 32.42 10.05 11.76
C GLN A 530 33.53 9.09 11.28
N ASN A 531 33.19 8.06 10.50
CA ASN A 531 34.19 7.14 9.94
C ASN A 531 35.11 7.82 8.91
N ALA A 532 34.72 8.99 8.37
CA ALA A 532 35.58 9.78 7.48
C ALA A 532 36.55 10.69 8.25
N GLU A 533 36.24 11.05 9.51
CA GLU A 533 37.13 11.82 10.39
C GLU A 533 38.23 10.93 11.01
N ASP A 534 37.96 9.63 11.24
CA ASP A 534 38.97 8.66 11.72
C ASP A 534 40.06 8.32 10.68
N PHE A 535 39.88 8.68 9.40
CA PHE A 535 40.92 8.52 8.36
C PHE A 535 41.96 9.66 8.33
N PHE A 536 41.77 10.73 9.10
CA PHE A 536 42.68 11.90 9.12
C PHE A 536 43.62 11.95 10.34
N VAL A 537 43.64 10.92 11.19
CA VAL A 537 44.56 10.88 12.33
C VAL A 537 45.32 9.54 12.36
N GLN A 538 46.39 9.46 11.58
CA GLN A 538 47.62 8.81 12.04
C GLN A 538 48.84 9.69 11.74
N PRO A 539 49.87 9.65 12.61
CA PRO A 539 50.87 10.69 12.74
C PRO A 539 52.14 10.34 11.98
N ASP A 540 52.64 11.26 11.16
CA ASP A 540 54.08 11.37 10.95
C ASP A 540 54.44 12.85 11.11
N GLY A 541 55.39 13.08 12.00
CA GLY A 541 55.81 14.41 12.42
C GLY A 541 56.60 15.11 11.33
N ASP A 542 56.33 16.41 11.16
CA ASP A 542 57.39 17.40 11.37
C ASP A 542 56.81 18.80 11.63
N LEU A 543 57.40 19.42 12.65
CA LEU A 543 57.57 20.84 12.99
C LEU A 543 56.59 21.92 12.47
N MET A 544 55.81 22.44 13.43
CA MET A 544 55.56 23.87 13.76
C MET A 544 55.14 24.83 12.63
N ALA A 545 53.86 25.22 12.68
CA ALA A 545 53.47 26.63 12.60
C ALA A 545 52.21 26.84 13.45
N GLU A 546 52.41 27.46 14.60
CA GLU A 546 51.40 27.98 15.51
C GLU A 546 50.60 29.08 14.81
N VAL A 547 49.31 28.84 14.55
CA VAL A 547 48.33 29.89 14.29
C VAL A 547 47.08 29.55 15.10
N GLU A 548 46.83 30.33 16.14
CA GLU A 548 45.61 30.28 16.94
C GLU A 548 44.34 30.28 16.06
N PRO A 549 43.32 29.47 16.36
CA PRO A 549 42.02 29.63 15.72
C PRO A 549 41.26 30.77 16.38
N GLN A 550 41.29 31.93 15.72
CA GLN A 550 40.29 32.99 15.91
C GLN A 550 38.89 32.40 15.70
N LYS A 551 38.11 32.42 16.77
CA LYS A 551 36.65 32.24 16.76
C LYS A 551 36.01 33.18 15.74
N ALA A 552 35.51 32.62 14.65
CA ALA A 552 34.54 33.28 13.80
C ALA A 552 33.49 32.26 13.31
N THR A 553 32.43 32.15 14.11
CA THR A 553 31.03 32.15 13.65
C THR A 553 30.70 31.32 12.41
N CYS A 554 30.29 30.08 12.66
CA CYS A 554 29.40 29.34 11.77
C CYS A 554 28.09 30.14 11.59
N GLY A 555 27.88 30.65 10.39
CA GLY A 555 26.57 31.09 9.93
C GLY A 555 25.74 29.88 9.54
N SER A 556 24.74 29.55 10.36
CA SER A 556 23.51 28.96 9.84
C SER A 556 22.37 29.24 10.82
N PHE A 557 21.36 29.91 10.28
CA PHE A 557 20.08 30.18 10.89
C PHE A 557 19.43 28.88 11.40
N TYR A 558 18.68 29.00 12.50
CA TYR A 558 17.95 27.95 13.24
C TYR A 558 18.68 27.25 14.41
N ARG A 559 19.04 28.02 15.45
CA ARG A 559 18.73 27.65 16.85
C ARG A 559 18.97 28.82 17.81
N CYS A 560 17.89 29.36 18.37
CA CYS A 560 17.75 29.83 19.75
C CYS A 560 16.36 30.45 19.90
N LEU A 561 15.33 29.63 20.13
CA LEU A 561 14.12 30.16 20.77
C LEU A 561 14.51 30.55 22.20
N PRO A 562 14.35 31.82 22.61
CA PRO A 562 14.97 32.26 23.84
C PRO A 562 14.04 31.88 24.99
N TRP A 563 14.51 31.03 25.89
CA TRP A 563 13.99 30.87 27.25
C TRP A 563 13.71 32.21 27.95
N ARG A 564 14.40 33.29 27.54
CA ARG A 564 14.14 34.68 27.96
C ARG A 564 12.75 35.19 27.57
N LEU A 565 12.16 34.75 26.46
CA LEU A 565 10.77 35.11 26.09
C LEU A 565 9.77 34.42 27.03
N PHE A 566 10.01 33.15 27.36
CA PHE A 566 9.15 32.41 28.30
C PHE A 566 9.24 33.00 29.72
N LEU A 567 10.44 33.39 30.16
CA LEU A 567 10.64 34.13 31.41
C LEU A 567 9.94 35.49 31.40
N ALA A 568 10.00 36.24 30.30
CA ALA A 568 9.32 37.52 30.17
C ALA A 568 7.78 37.36 30.20
N ILE A 569 7.24 36.35 29.51
CA ILE A 569 5.80 36.05 29.51
C ILE A 569 5.35 35.58 30.90
N ALA A 570 6.14 34.74 31.57
CA ALA A 570 5.85 34.29 32.93
C ALA A 570 5.84 35.46 33.94
N LEU A 571 6.81 36.37 33.85
CA LEU A 571 6.85 37.59 34.67
C LEU A 571 5.65 38.50 34.38
N LEU A 572 5.27 38.66 33.11
CA LEU A 572 4.10 39.46 32.72
C LEU A 572 2.81 38.86 33.32
N MET A 573 2.65 37.55 33.28
CA MET A 573 1.49 36.85 33.85
C MET A 573 1.43 37.00 35.38
N ILE A 574 2.57 36.97 36.07
CA ILE A 574 2.63 37.21 37.52
C ILE A 574 2.21 38.65 37.85
N VAL A 575 2.67 39.64 37.08
CA VAL A 575 2.26 41.05 37.28
C VAL A 575 0.75 41.21 37.05
N VAL A 576 0.19 40.59 36.02
CA VAL A 576 -1.26 40.61 35.76
C VAL A 576 -2.05 39.98 36.91
N LEU A 577 -1.57 38.86 37.48
CA LEU A 577 -2.20 38.22 38.63
C LEU A 577 -2.15 39.09 39.88
N ILE A 578 -1.05 39.81 40.13
CA ILE A 578 -0.95 40.77 41.25
C ILE A 578 -1.91 41.95 41.05
N VAL A 579 -2.05 42.47 39.83
CA VAL A 579 -3.02 43.54 39.52
C VAL A 579 -4.46 43.05 39.69
N LEU A 580 -4.77 41.83 39.27
CA LEU A 580 -6.10 41.24 39.48
C LEU A 580 -6.40 40.98 40.97
N ALA A 581 -5.41 40.54 41.76
CA ALA A 581 -5.56 40.34 43.20
C ALA A 581 -5.75 41.67 43.96
N THR A 582 -5.04 42.73 43.57
CA THR A 582 -5.18 44.06 44.20
C THR A 582 -6.47 44.79 43.79
N THR A 583 -6.96 44.57 42.58
CA THR A 583 -8.24 45.14 42.12
C THR A 583 -9.46 44.41 42.68
N THR A 584 -9.36 43.10 42.92
CA THR A 584 -10.40 42.32 43.62
C THR A 584 -10.44 42.64 45.12
N SER A 585 -9.27 42.80 45.77
CA SER A 585 -9.17 43.25 47.16
C SER A 585 -9.77 44.65 47.38
N ARG A 586 -9.55 45.58 46.45
CA ARG A 586 -10.20 46.92 46.46
C ARG A 586 -11.71 46.91 46.18
N ARG A 587 -12.26 45.83 45.60
CA ARG A 587 -13.72 45.66 45.43
C ARG A 587 -14.37 44.99 46.64
N THR A 588 -13.63 44.22 47.44
CA THR A 588 -14.12 43.61 48.68
C THR A 588 -14.04 44.54 49.90
N GLU A 589 -13.27 45.63 49.86
CA GLU A 589 -13.26 46.66 50.92
C GLU A 589 -14.30 47.79 50.74
N LYS A 590 -15.05 47.83 49.63
CA LYS A 590 -16.17 48.79 49.44
C LYS A 590 -17.57 48.21 49.71
N LEU A 591 -17.62 47.09 50.43
CA LEU A 591 -18.85 46.46 50.94
C LEU A 591 -18.70 46.20 52.45
N LYS A 592 -18.42 47.27 53.20
CA LYS A 592 -18.70 47.43 54.63
C LYS A 592 -18.84 48.93 54.91
N ILE A 593 -20.07 49.42 54.78
CA ILE A 593 -20.87 50.29 55.67
C ILE A 593 -22.26 50.35 55.03
#